data_AF-A0A532VDA1-F1
#
_entry.id   AF-A0A532VDA1-F1
#
_cell.length_a   1.000
_cell.length_b   1.000
_cell.length_c   1.000
_cell.angle_alpha   90.00
_cell.angle_beta   90.00
_cell.angle_gamma   90.00
#
_symmetry.space_group_name_H-M   'P 1'
#
loop_
_entity.id
_entity.type
_entity.pdbx_description
1 polymer ?
#
loop_
_entity_poly.entity_id
_entity_poly.type
_entity_poly.pdbx_seq_one_letter_code
_entity_poly.pdbx_strand_id
1 'polypeptide(L)'
;MPSRKEIAKFFLHPVLLAVRQYEALRAYFVEECSPKKIALRLGYTLSSFQTLVRDFKANLKEGRKPEFLSLIVPVLQPHLKKT
;
A
#
# COMPACT_ATOMS: atom_id res chain seq x y z
N MET A 1 0.66 -12.92 26.27
CA MET A 1 1.14 -12.43 24.95
C MET A 1 0.03 -12.67 23.93
N PRO A 2 -0.17 -11.75 22.96
CA PRO A 2 -1.13 -11.99 21.89
C PRO A 2 -0.71 -13.21 21.06
N SER A 3 -1.69 -14.02 20.67
CA SER A 3 -1.50 -15.14 19.75
C SER A 3 -1.05 -14.68 18.37
N ARG A 4 -0.43 -15.57 17.59
CA ARG A 4 -0.09 -15.29 16.19
C ARG A 4 -1.30 -14.77 15.39
N LYS A 5 -2.50 -15.28 15.66
CA LYS A 5 -3.75 -14.86 15.00
C LYS A 5 -4.14 -13.43 15.36
N GLU A 6 -3.93 -13.01 16.59
CA GLU A 6 -4.18 -11.62 17.02
C GLU A 6 -3.16 -10.66 16.42
N ILE A 7 -1.88 -11.06 16.37
CA ILE A 7 -0.83 -10.28 15.70
C ILE A 7 -1.13 -10.15 14.19
N ALA A 8 -1.58 -11.22 13.54
CA ALA A 8 -1.93 -11.19 12.12
C ALA A 8 -3.04 -10.18 11.79
N LYS A 9 -4.02 -9.98 12.69
CA LYS A 9 -5.10 -8.99 12.48
C LYS A 9 -4.58 -7.56 12.34
N PHE A 10 -3.47 -7.22 12.98
CA PHE A 10 -2.83 -5.90 12.83
C PHE A 10 -2.48 -5.59 11.36
N PHE A 11 -1.99 -6.58 10.62
CA PHE A 11 -1.59 -6.42 9.23
C PHE A 11 -2.77 -6.42 8.25
N LEU A 12 -3.95 -6.88 8.68
CA LEU A 12 -5.15 -6.93 7.82
C LEU A 12 -5.86 -5.57 7.72
N HIS A 13 -5.55 -4.62 8.61
CA HIS A 13 -6.18 -3.31 8.67
C HIS A 13 -5.13 -2.20 8.67
N PRO A 14 -4.57 -1.84 7.49
CA PRO A 14 -3.54 -0.81 7.41
C PRO A 14 -4.10 0.55 7.85
N VAL A 15 -3.58 1.05 8.98
CA VAL A 15 -3.92 2.35 9.55
C VAL A 15 -3.27 3.48 8.75
N LEU A 16 -2.03 3.27 8.30
CA LEU A 16 -1.28 4.26 7.52
C LEU A 16 -1.74 4.28 6.06
N LEU A 17 -2.03 5.48 5.55
CA LEU A 17 -2.48 5.69 4.17
C LEU A 17 -1.48 5.12 3.14
N ALA A 18 -0.18 5.32 3.37
CA ALA A 18 0.85 4.85 2.45
C ALA A 18 0.87 3.32 2.34
N VAL A 19 0.77 2.60 3.46
CA VAL A 19 0.70 1.13 3.48
C VAL A 19 -0.56 0.65 2.76
N ARG A 20 -1.69 1.33 2.96
CA ARG A 20 -2.94 1.03 2.26
C ARG A 20 -2.83 1.21 0.74
N GLN A 21 -2.19 2.28 0.29
CA GLN A 21 -1.95 2.53 -1.14
C GLN A 21 -1.02 1.47 -1.75
N TYR A 22 0.05 1.10 -1.03
CA TYR A 22 0.96 0.03 -1.43
C TYR A 22 0.22 -1.32 -1.57
N GLU A 23 -0.53 -1.74 -0.55
CA GLU A 23 -1.28 -3.01 -0.58
C GLU A 23 -2.32 -3.01 -1.71
N ALA A 24 -2.99 -1.89 -1.95
CA ALA A 24 -3.97 -1.77 -3.03
C ALA A 24 -3.34 -1.95 -4.41
N LEU A 25 -2.19 -1.32 -4.65
CA LEU A 25 -1.46 -1.43 -5.92
C LEU A 25 -0.83 -2.81 -6.10
N ARG A 26 -0.30 -3.41 -5.02
CA ARG A 26 0.23 -4.79 -5.05
C ARG A 26 -0.87 -5.80 -5.38
N ALA A 27 -2.03 -5.70 -4.72
CA ALA A 27 -3.18 -6.56 -5.01
C ALA A 27 -3.67 -6.41 -6.46
N TYR A 28 -3.57 -5.22 -7.04
CA TYR A 28 -4.00 -4.97 -8.41
C TYR A 28 -3.01 -5.50 -9.46
N PHE A 29 -1.73 -5.16 -9.32
CA PHE A 29 -0.72 -5.46 -10.35
C PHE A 29 -0.06 -6.83 -10.19
N VAL A 30 -0.02 -7.40 -8.98
CA VAL A 30 0.64 -8.67 -8.70
C VAL A 30 -0.38 -9.80 -8.50
N GLU A 31 -1.47 -9.53 -7.79
CA GLU A 31 -2.51 -10.55 -7.52
C GLU A 31 -3.69 -10.48 -8.49
N GLU A 32 -3.67 -9.54 -9.44
CA GLU A 32 -4.69 -9.33 -10.47
C GLU A 32 -6.13 -9.25 -9.91
N CYS A 33 -6.27 -8.74 -8.69
CA CYS A 33 -7.57 -8.60 -8.06
C CYS A 33 -8.41 -7.52 -8.73
N SER A 34 -9.74 -7.70 -8.73
CA SER A 34 -10.64 -6.73 -9.34
C SER A 34 -10.64 -5.39 -8.57
N PRO A 35 -10.69 -4.24 -9.28
CA PRO A 35 -10.72 -2.92 -8.66
C PRO A 35 -11.82 -2.74 -7.61
N LYS A 36 -13.01 -3.29 -7.90
CA LYS A 36 -14.16 -3.22 -6.99
C LYS A 36 -13.90 -3.96 -5.67
N LYS A 37 -13.25 -5.14 -5.72
CA LYS A 37 -12.91 -5.94 -4.54
C LYS A 37 -11.83 -5.24 -3.70
N ILE A 38 -10.81 -4.68 -4.34
CA ILE A 38 -9.75 -3.94 -3.66
C ILE A 38 -10.32 -2.71 -2.96
N ALA A 39 -11.13 -1.92 -3.68
CA ALA A 39 -11.73 -0.71 -3.14
C ALA A 39 -12.59 -1.01 -1.90
N LEU A 40 -13.45 -2.02 -1.97
CA LEU A 40 -14.27 -2.45 -0.84
C LEU A 40 -13.40 -2.91 0.35
N ARG A 41 -12.39 -3.76 0.11
CA ARG A 41 -11.55 -4.33 1.19
C ARG A 41 -10.71 -3.28 1.92
N LEU A 42 -10.23 -2.27 1.20
CA LEU A 42 -9.29 -1.28 1.75
C LEU A 42 -9.95 0.07 2.05
N GLY A 43 -11.28 0.17 1.90
CA GLY A 43 -12.03 1.38 2.26
C GLY A 43 -11.84 2.54 1.28
N TYR A 44 -11.69 2.25 -0.02
CA TYR A 44 -11.72 3.25 -1.09
C TYR A 44 -13.10 3.27 -1.76
N THR A 45 -13.45 4.42 -2.34
CA THR A 45 -14.41 4.42 -3.45
C THR A 45 -13.74 3.81 -4.69
N LEU A 46 -14.52 3.24 -5.61
CA LEU A 46 -13.97 2.72 -6.87
C LEU A 46 -13.21 3.81 -7.65
N SER A 47 -13.74 5.02 -7.68
CA SER A 47 -13.14 6.16 -8.38
C SER A 47 -11.81 6.61 -7.78
N SER A 48 -11.71 6.70 -6.45
CA SER A 48 -10.45 7.06 -5.78
C SER A 48 -9.37 6.01 -5.99
N PHE A 49 -9.75 4.73 -6.01
CA PHE A 49 -8.82 3.65 -6.34
C PHE A 49 -8.36 3.71 -7.80
N GLN A 50 -9.25 3.97 -8.76
CA GLN A 50 -8.88 4.13 -10.17
C GLN A 50 -7.94 5.32 -10.40
N THR A 51 -8.16 6.44 -9.69
CA THR A 51 -7.25 7.59 -9.67
C THR A 51 -5.86 7.18 -9.16
N LEU A 52 -5.77 6.45 -8.05
CA LEU A 52 -4.49 5.94 -7.54
C LEU A 52 -3.74 5.10 -8.58
N VAL A 53 -4.43 4.20 -9.29
CA VAL A 53 -3.83 3.38 -10.36
C VAL A 53 -3.34 4.25 -11.52
N ARG A 54 -4.14 5.22 -11.97
CA ARG A 54 -3.77 6.14 -13.05
C ARG A 54 -2.52 6.94 -12.69
N ASP A 55 -2.51 7.54 -11.50
CA ASP A 55 -1.41 8.41 -11.06
C ASP A 55 -0.12 7.60 -10.85
N PHE A 56 -0.23 6.37 -10.35
CA PHE A 56 0.92 5.45 -10.26
C PHE A 56 1.53 5.15 -11.64
N LYS A 57 0.70 4.83 -12.65
CA LYS A 57 1.17 4.59 -14.02
C LYS A 57 1.84 5.84 -14.63
N ALA A 58 1.28 7.01 -14.41
CA ALA A 58 1.84 8.28 -14.88
C ALA A 58 3.21 8.55 -14.25
N ASN A 59 3.32 8.41 -12.91
CA ASN A 59 4.58 8.59 -12.19
C ASN A 59 5.67 7.64 -12.71
N LEU A 60 5.34 6.35 -12.90
CA LEU A 60 6.30 5.38 -13.45
C LEU A 60 6.76 5.74 -14.86
N LYS A 61 5.83 6.18 -15.73
CA LYS A 61 6.16 6.60 -17.10
C LYS A 61 7.15 7.78 -17.12
N GLU A 62 7.05 8.65 -16.14
CA GLU A 62 7.93 9.82 -15.98
C GLU A 62 9.20 9.55 -15.16
N GLY A 63 9.44 8.29 -14.73
CA GLY A 63 10.58 7.94 -13.89
C GLY A 63 10.50 8.47 -12.45
N ARG A 64 9.34 8.98 -12.02
CA ARG A 64 9.12 9.50 -10.67
C ARG A 64 8.75 8.36 -9.73
N LYS A 65 9.29 8.38 -8.50
CA LYS A 65 8.82 7.50 -7.44
C LYS A 65 7.47 8.02 -6.92
N PRO A 66 6.44 7.16 -6.77
CA PRO A 66 5.20 7.54 -6.12
C PRO A 66 5.46 8.07 -4.71
N GLU A 67 4.84 9.20 -4.36
CA GLU A 67 5.07 9.90 -3.07
C GLU A 67 4.85 8.98 -1.86
N PHE A 68 3.86 8.11 -1.92
CA PHE A 68 3.55 7.20 -0.81
C PHE A 68 4.65 6.15 -0.55
N LEU A 69 5.47 5.81 -1.54
CA LEU A 69 6.62 4.93 -1.31
C LEU A 69 7.73 5.66 -0.55
N SER A 70 7.90 6.96 -0.78
CA SER A 70 8.87 7.78 -0.05
C SER A 70 8.55 7.88 1.45
N LEU A 71 7.28 7.67 1.84
CA LEU A 71 6.84 7.65 3.24
C LEU A 71 7.03 6.28 3.92
N ILE A 72 7.12 5.19 3.17
CA ILE A 72 7.28 3.83 3.73
C ILE A 72 8.76 3.52 4.01
N VAL A 73 9.68 4.04 3.20
CA VAL A 73 11.13 3.75 3.30
C VAL A 73 11.76 4.17 4.66
N PRO A 74 11.41 5.32 5.28
CA PRO A 74 11.96 5.68 6.59
C PRO A 74 11.44 4.82 7.75
N VAL A 75 10.23 4.26 7.63
CA VAL A 75 9.57 3.50 8.71
C VAL A 75 10.12 2.07 8.85
N LEU A 76 10.74 1.52 7.80
CA LEU A 76 11.28 0.15 7.80
C LEU A 76 12.80 0.07 8.09
N GLN A 77 13.47 1.20 8.36
CA GLN A 77 14.90 1.20 8.72
C GLN A 77 15.20 2.03 9.98
N PRO A 78 14.85 1.57 11.20
CA PRO A 78 15.30 2.25 12.41
C PRO A 78 16.75 1.89 12.82
N HIS A 79 17.44 0.95 12.14
CA HIS A 79 18.66 0.32 12.70
C HIS A 79 19.90 0.25 11.81
N LEU A 80 19.93 0.85 10.61
CA LEU A 80 21.18 0.95 9.83
C LEU A 80 22.00 2.17 10.27
N LYS A 81 22.32 2.27 11.56
CA LYS A 81 23.54 2.97 11.97
C LYS A 81 24.69 2.01 11.67
N LYS A 82 25.39 2.25 10.56
CA LYS A 82 26.67 1.62 10.29
C LYS A 82 27.63 1.96 11.45
N THR A 83 28.16 0.91 12.06
CA THR A 83 29.40 0.90 12.86
C THR A 83 30.53 1.63 12.15
#